data_AF-A1BEH8-F1
#
_entry.id   AF-A1BEH8-F1
#
_cell.length_a   1.000
_cell.length_b   1.000
_cell.length_c   1.000
_cell.angle_alpha   90.00
_cell.angle_beta   90.00
_cell.angle_gamma   90.00
#
_symmetry.space_group_name_H-M   'P 1'
#
loop_
_entity.id
_entity.type
_entity.pdbx_description
1 polymer ?
#
loop_
_entity_poly.entity_id
_entity_poly.type
_entity_poly.pdbx_seq_one_letter_code
_entity_poly.pdbx_strand_id
1 'polypeptide(L)'
;MARKIVSSYAVFENLGGTRDIAFYYESGGADSVSGVSAAEADYIVGLLRNEKPVSYDHSLKRLSTGSIESVGESEEPVPNIDTWLSSRPLIAGSIVWEDTTGAHAWSSWSESQKAELRLAFTLAWNRNTIAVADVPLNQAVMGDEDQSATVLSQGDARAYFTASVAHSLVVEIQRQVGWSIEGYNTALLAQLFDSREMFRWNGSPAGYRIDHMHGHLVPASPSFSYAFLGSNSLIAPARIDTIGRLVGWCRDNLVHFSGGTTAANMEDQWQYRGYPPLSRVINGTLQLSHPQFGMRHRTAGCWGTVGLFRTLLRVVNIPVKLVTNAGHAQPWFMADSRYLSHGDDPYNALTRSTPPYAADELFIDQARFDAWFGAGVSNEKKEDNIGRRPRELAIVHLPNYLLHARCDDLHDSKSHSAGKVYEIFSRDYTVAELEAQNLWMRMDAKIASFGGCSHLP
;
A
#
# COMPACT_ATOMS: atom_id res chain seq x y z
N MET A 1 -3.72 29.17 12.90
CA MET A 1 -4.26 28.22 13.89
C MET A 1 -4.44 26.87 13.21
N ALA A 2 -4.17 25.77 13.90
CA ALA A 2 -4.26 24.42 13.33
C ALA A 2 -5.73 24.01 13.18
N ARG A 3 -6.16 23.75 11.93
CA ARG A 3 -7.46 23.14 11.63
C ARG A 3 -7.48 21.73 12.20
N LYS A 4 -8.55 21.35 12.90
CA LYS A 4 -8.71 20.01 13.48
C LYS A 4 -9.69 19.20 12.63
N ILE A 5 -9.30 17.98 12.26
CA ILE A 5 -10.14 17.06 11.49
C ILE A 5 -11.16 16.42 12.44
N VAL A 6 -12.44 16.54 12.10
CA VAL A 6 -13.54 15.95 12.86
C VAL A 6 -13.59 14.45 12.60
N SER A 7 -13.40 13.63 13.63
CA SER A 7 -13.44 12.17 13.57
C SER A 7 -14.86 11.64 13.79
N SER A 8 -15.60 12.22 14.75
CA SER A 8 -16.99 11.89 15.05
C SER A 8 -17.74 13.11 15.55
N TYR A 9 -19.07 13.00 15.64
CA TYR A 9 -19.92 14.05 16.15
C TYR A 9 -21.13 13.50 16.90
N ALA A 10 -21.70 14.30 17.79
CA ALA A 10 -22.95 14.02 18.48
C ALA A 10 -23.90 15.20 18.33
N VAL A 11 -25.20 14.93 18.20
CA VAL A 11 -26.25 15.94 18.05
C VAL A 11 -27.20 15.83 19.23
N PHE A 12 -27.49 16.96 19.88
CA PHE A 12 -28.38 17.06 21.02
C PHE A 12 -29.54 18.00 20.66
N GLU A 13 -30.78 17.58 20.90
CA GLU A 13 -31.95 18.44 20.70
C GLU A 13 -32.29 19.20 21.98
N ASN A 14 -32.41 20.53 21.88
CA ASN A 14 -32.72 21.39 23.01
C ASN A 14 -34.22 21.67 23.10
N LEU A 15 -34.68 21.97 24.31
CA LEU A 15 -35.99 22.56 24.54
C LEU A 15 -36.06 23.92 23.84
N GLY A 16 -36.97 24.05 22.87
CA GLY A 16 -37.08 25.24 22.01
C GLY A 16 -36.73 25.01 20.53
N GLY A 17 -36.43 23.78 20.11
CA GLY A 17 -36.28 23.42 18.69
C GLY A 17 -34.93 23.79 18.06
N THR A 18 -33.95 24.18 18.89
CA THR A 18 -32.55 24.30 18.48
C THR A 18 -31.78 23.01 18.77
N ARG A 19 -30.59 22.88 18.20
CA ARG A 19 -29.71 21.73 18.45
C ARG A 19 -28.30 22.18 18.83
N ASP A 20 -27.61 21.31 19.56
CA ASP A 20 -26.19 21.42 19.83
C ASP A 20 -25.47 20.28 19.10
N ILE A 21 -24.30 20.57 18.54
CA ILE A 21 -23.48 19.60 17.82
C ILE A 21 -22.09 19.60 18.43
N ALA A 22 -21.70 18.48 19.03
CA ALA A 22 -20.35 18.26 19.51
C ALA A 22 -19.50 17.61 18.43
N PHE A 23 -18.30 18.14 18.20
CA PHE A 23 -17.29 17.60 17.31
C PHE A 23 -16.17 16.95 18.14
N TYR A 24 -15.74 15.76 17.75
CA TYR A 24 -14.58 15.09 18.31
C TYR A 24 -13.49 15.03 17.26
N TYR A 25 -12.22 15.21 17.65
CA TYR A 25 -11.11 15.32 16.70
C TYR A 25 -10.21 14.10 16.69
N GLU A 26 -9.59 13.81 15.55
CA GLU A 26 -8.60 12.73 15.42
C GLU A 26 -7.39 12.91 16.35
N SER A 27 -6.96 14.16 16.55
CA SER A 27 -5.87 14.52 17.46
C SER A 27 -6.25 14.49 18.95
N GLY A 28 -7.49 14.09 19.27
CA GLY A 28 -8.07 14.23 20.60
C GLY A 28 -8.64 15.63 20.88
N GLY A 29 -9.50 15.69 21.91
CA GLY A 29 -10.28 16.87 22.28
C GLY A 29 -11.66 16.90 21.63
N ALA A 30 -12.49 17.84 22.09
CA ALA A 30 -13.82 18.07 21.58
C ALA A 30 -14.14 19.57 21.55
N ASP A 31 -15.15 19.91 20.77
CA ASP A 31 -15.70 21.25 20.65
C ASP A 31 -17.20 21.17 20.36
N SER A 32 -17.93 22.28 20.43
CA SER A 32 -19.34 22.27 20.08
C SER A 32 -19.82 23.57 19.46
N VAL A 33 -20.86 23.45 18.62
CA VAL A 33 -21.78 24.56 18.33
C VAL A 33 -23.06 24.33 19.10
N SER A 34 -23.59 25.38 19.73
CA SER A 34 -24.81 25.29 20.53
C SER A 34 -25.87 26.26 20.04
N GLY A 35 -27.13 25.89 20.22
CA GLY A 35 -28.28 26.71 19.90
C GLY A 35 -28.49 26.98 18.41
N VAL A 36 -27.98 26.11 17.52
CA VAL A 36 -28.19 26.25 16.08
C VAL A 36 -29.63 25.86 15.72
N SER A 37 -30.20 26.52 14.70
CA SER A 37 -31.53 26.18 14.22
C SER A 37 -31.56 24.73 13.70
N ALA A 38 -32.73 24.07 13.71
CA ALA A 38 -32.86 22.70 13.20
C ALA A 38 -32.34 22.56 11.75
N ALA A 39 -32.66 23.53 10.88
CA ALA A 39 -32.21 23.53 9.49
C ALA A 39 -30.68 23.68 9.35
N GLU A 40 -30.06 24.54 10.16
CA GLU A 40 -28.60 24.70 10.18
C GLU A 40 -27.90 23.48 10.79
N ALA A 41 -28.50 22.86 11.81
CA ALA A 41 -28.00 21.62 12.37
C ALA A 41 -28.06 20.47 11.36
N ASP A 42 -29.18 20.33 10.62
CA ASP A 42 -29.31 19.34 9.55
C ASP A 42 -28.25 19.55 8.46
N TYR A 43 -27.96 20.80 8.11
CA TYR A 43 -26.89 21.14 7.18
C TYR A 43 -25.49 20.75 7.70
N ILE A 44 -25.16 21.12 8.94
CA ILE A 44 -23.88 20.76 9.58
C ILE A 44 -23.72 19.24 9.65
N VAL A 45 -24.77 18.52 10.03
CA VAL A 45 -24.79 17.06 10.11
C VAL A 45 -24.63 16.45 8.72
N GLY A 46 -25.24 17.03 7.69
CA GLY A 46 -25.05 16.61 6.30
C GLY A 46 -23.59 16.70 5.88
N LEU A 47 -22.96 17.85 6.10
CA LEU A 47 -21.52 18.03 5.85
C LEU A 47 -20.68 17.01 6.62
N LEU A 48 -20.90 16.84 7.92
CA LEU A 48 -20.12 15.91 8.73
C LEU A 48 -20.30 14.44 8.34
N ARG A 49 -21.45 14.09 7.78
CA ARG A 49 -21.78 12.73 7.35
C ARG A 49 -21.23 12.42 5.97
N ASN A 50 -21.36 13.35 5.04
CA ASN A 50 -21.10 13.13 3.62
C ASN A 50 -19.72 13.65 3.19
N GLU A 51 -19.24 14.71 3.84
CA GLU A 51 -17.96 15.33 3.52
C GLU A 51 -16.89 14.87 4.52
N LYS A 52 -15.90 14.13 4.03
CA LYS A 52 -14.68 13.82 4.80
C LYS A 52 -13.45 14.00 3.92
N PRO A 53 -12.39 14.67 4.40
CA PRO A 53 -12.25 15.25 5.74
C PRO A 53 -13.00 16.57 5.90
N VAL A 54 -13.70 16.75 7.02
CA VAL A 54 -14.24 18.04 7.45
C VAL A 54 -13.39 18.56 8.61
N SER A 55 -12.94 19.80 8.47
CA SER A 55 -12.29 20.54 9.54
C SER A 55 -13.25 21.56 10.14
N TYR A 56 -13.20 21.75 11.45
CA TYR A 56 -13.95 22.80 12.14
C TYR A 56 -12.97 23.87 12.65
N ASP A 57 -13.22 25.12 12.28
CA ASP A 57 -12.53 26.29 12.84
C ASP A 57 -13.42 26.90 13.92
N HIS A 58 -13.04 26.69 15.18
CA HIS A 58 -13.76 27.21 16.34
C HIS A 58 -13.85 28.75 16.34
N SER A 59 -12.77 29.42 15.97
CA SER A 59 -12.69 30.88 16.04
C SER A 59 -13.62 31.56 15.04
N LEU A 60 -13.84 30.90 13.90
CA LEU A 60 -14.73 31.35 12.84
C LEU A 60 -16.10 30.66 12.89
N LYS A 61 -16.29 29.70 13.80
CA LYS A 61 -17.46 28.81 13.89
C LYS A 61 -17.86 28.23 12.53
N ARG A 62 -16.88 27.76 11.76
CA ARG A 62 -17.09 27.36 10.36
C ARG A 62 -16.51 25.97 10.07
N LEU A 63 -17.31 25.14 9.39
CA LEU A 63 -16.82 23.91 8.77
C LEU A 63 -16.16 24.22 7.43
N SER A 64 -15.05 23.53 7.16
CA SER A 64 -14.28 23.64 5.93
C SER A 64 -13.92 22.24 5.45
N THR A 65 -14.34 21.90 4.23
CA THR A 65 -14.09 20.61 3.55
C THR A 65 -12.72 20.57 2.84
N GLY A 66 -11.88 21.60 3.02
CA GLY A 66 -10.54 21.66 2.42
C GLY A 66 -10.52 22.22 1.00
N SER A 67 -11.63 22.09 0.27
CA SER A 67 -11.95 22.78 -0.99
C SER A 67 -13.10 23.78 -0.78
N ILE A 68 -13.14 24.84 -1.58
CA ILE A 68 -14.30 25.73 -1.65
C ILE A 68 -15.32 25.04 -2.56
N GLU A 69 -16.38 24.47 -2.00
CA GLU A 69 -17.55 24.06 -2.76
C GLU A 69 -18.69 25.08 -2.55
N SER A 70 -19.45 25.35 -3.62
CA SER A 70 -20.58 26.25 -3.57
C SER A 70 -21.68 25.64 -2.68
N VAL A 71 -22.19 26.42 -1.73
CA VAL A 71 -23.29 25.98 -0.88
C VAL A 71 -24.58 25.96 -1.71
N GLY A 72 -25.29 24.82 -1.71
CA GLY A 72 -26.59 24.67 -2.38
C GLY A 72 -26.55 23.99 -3.75
N GLU A 73 -25.39 23.48 -4.19
CA GLU A 73 -25.35 22.55 -5.30
C GLU A 73 -25.96 21.22 -4.86
N SER A 74 -26.90 20.69 -5.65
CA SER A 74 -27.38 19.34 -5.45
C SER A 74 -26.22 18.38 -5.69
N GLU A 75 -25.94 17.48 -4.74
CA GLU A 75 -25.00 16.38 -4.96
C GLU A 75 -25.31 15.73 -6.31
N GLU A 76 -24.29 15.54 -7.15
CA GLU A 76 -24.50 14.87 -8.43
C GLU A 76 -25.19 13.53 -8.15
N PRO A 77 -26.32 13.24 -8.82
CA PRO A 77 -27.06 12.02 -8.57
C PRO A 77 -26.14 10.82 -8.82
N VAL A 78 -26.10 9.88 -7.88
CA VAL A 78 -25.32 8.65 -8.00
C VAL A 78 -25.67 8.00 -9.35
N PRO A 79 -24.70 7.83 -10.26
CA PRO A 79 -24.98 7.31 -11.59
C PRO A 79 -25.43 5.85 -11.51
N ASN A 80 -26.27 5.44 -12.47
CA ASN A 80 -26.64 4.03 -12.60
C ASN A 80 -25.43 3.23 -13.10
N ILE A 81 -24.76 2.51 -12.19
CA ILE A 81 -23.58 1.70 -12.49
C ILE A 81 -23.84 0.61 -13.55
N ASP A 82 -25.04 0.03 -13.62
CA ASP A 82 -25.35 -1.02 -14.60
C ASP A 82 -25.38 -0.45 -16.02
N THR A 83 -25.92 0.76 -16.19
CA THR A 83 -25.90 1.50 -17.46
C THR A 83 -24.46 1.88 -17.82
N TRP A 84 -23.69 2.37 -16.85
CA TRP A 84 -22.28 2.73 -17.06
C TRP A 84 -21.45 1.51 -17.51
N LEU A 85 -21.59 0.37 -16.83
CA LEU A 85 -20.90 -0.87 -17.16
C LEU A 85 -21.33 -1.43 -18.52
N SER A 86 -22.61 -1.36 -18.85
CA SER A 86 -23.13 -1.81 -20.14
C SER A 86 -22.56 -1.01 -21.33
N SER A 87 -22.24 0.26 -21.12
CA SER A 87 -21.53 1.08 -22.12
C SER A 87 -20.02 0.83 -22.21
N ARG A 88 -19.45 0.03 -21.29
CA ARG A 88 -18.01 -0.25 -21.15
C ARG A 88 -17.76 -1.75 -21.04
N PRO A 89 -18.03 -2.52 -22.13
CA PRO A 89 -18.02 -3.98 -22.09
C PRO A 89 -16.68 -4.59 -21.68
N LEU A 90 -15.56 -3.93 -21.97
CA LEU A 90 -14.24 -4.42 -21.56
C LEU A 90 -14.04 -4.37 -20.03
N ILE A 91 -14.46 -3.27 -19.39
CA ILE A 91 -14.40 -3.11 -17.93
C ILE A 91 -15.38 -4.07 -17.28
N ALA A 92 -16.64 -4.08 -17.75
CA ALA A 92 -17.67 -4.99 -17.24
C ALA A 92 -17.27 -6.46 -17.35
N GLY A 93 -16.71 -6.88 -18.49
CA GLY A 93 -16.23 -8.25 -18.71
C GLY A 93 -15.00 -8.63 -17.87
N SER A 94 -14.25 -7.64 -17.35
CA SER A 94 -13.10 -7.88 -16.47
C SER A 94 -13.48 -7.96 -14.99
N ILE A 95 -14.71 -7.59 -14.62
CA ILE A 95 -15.24 -7.79 -13.28
C ILE A 95 -15.63 -9.27 -13.15
N VAL A 96 -14.79 -10.03 -12.46
CA VAL A 96 -14.92 -11.50 -12.36
C VAL A 96 -14.91 -11.93 -10.90
N TRP A 97 -15.92 -12.70 -10.51
CA TRP A 97 -16.01 -13.35 -9.21
C TRP A 97 -15.89 -14.86 -9.38
N GLU A 98 -14.92 -15.47 -8.70
CA GLU A 98 -14.81 -16.92 -8.57
C GLU A 98 -15.61 -17.40 -7.37
N ASP A 99 -16.51 -18.37 -7.59
CA ASP A 99 -17.17 -19.13 -6.52
C ASP A 99 -16.82 -20.62 -6.60
N THR A 100 -17.51 -21.45 -5.82
CA THR A 100 -17.27 -22.89 -5.75
C THR A 100 -17.56 -23.63 -7.07
N THR A 101 -18.25 -22.99 -8.01
CA THR A 101 -18.65 -23.54 -9.30
C THR A 101 -17.81 -23.00 -10.47
N GLY A 102 -17.01 -21.95 -10.24
CA GLY A 102 -16.10 -21.38 -11.22
C GLY A 102 -16.07 -19.86 -11.23
N ALA A 103 -15.44 -19.30 -12.26
CA ALA A 103 -15.32 -17.87 -12.46
C ALA A 103 -16.48 -17.31 -13.29
N HIS A 104 -17.14 -16.27 -12.78
CA HIS A 104 -18.31 -15.65 -13.38
C HIS A 104 -18.05 -14.17 -13.64
N ALA A 105 -18.16 -13.74 -14.89
CA ALA A 105 -18.10 -12.33 -15.25
C ALA A 105 -19.36 -11.59 -14.78
N TRP A 106 -19.28 -10.29 -14.57
CA TRP A 106 -20.38 -9.46 -14.09
C TRP A 106 -21.69 -9.62 -14.88
N SER A 107 -21.60 -9.84 -16.21
CA SER A 107 -22.78 -10.06 -17.06
C SER A 107 -23.57 -11.33 -16.69
N SER A 108 -22.93 -12.34 -16.12
CA SER A 108 -23.56 -13.59 -15.69
C SER A 108 -23.88 -13.63 -14.19
N TRP A 109 -23.60 -12.57 -13.44
CA TRP A 109 -23.95 -12.49 -12.03
C TRP A 109 -25.46 -12.50 -11.82
N SER A 110 -25.89 -13.06 -10.69
CA SER A 110 -27.28 -12.98 -10.24
C SER A 110 -27.68 -11.53 -9.94
N GLU A 111 -28.99 -11.26 -9.90
CA GLU A 111 -29.48 -9.93 -9.52
C GLU A 111 -29.12 -9.54 -8.07
N SER A 112 -29.01 -10.52 -7.15
CA SER A 112 -28.53 -10.26 -5.80
C SER A 112 -27.07 -9.80 -5.79
N GLN A 113 -26.19 -10.45 -6.55
CA GLN A 113 -24.79 -10.08 -6.68
C GLN A 113 -24.62 -8.68 -7.32
N LYS A 114 -25.44 -8.33 -8.32
CA LYS A 114 -25.45 -6.98 -8.89
C LYS A 114 -26.00 -5.95 -7.90
N ALA A 115 -27.01 -6.30 -7.11
CA ALA A 115 -27.54 -5.43 -6.05
C ALA A 115 -26.49 -5.13 -4.95
N GLU A 116 -25.67 -6.11 -4.56
CA GLU A 116 -24.53 -5.90 -3.65
C GLU A 116 -23.54 -4.88 -4.22
N LEU A 117 -23.17 -5.02 -5.50
CA LEU A 117 -22.25 -4.07 -6.16
C LEU A 117 -22.87 -2.68 -6.25
N ARG A 118 -24.16 -2.56 -6.59
CA ARG A 118 -24.89 -1.29 -6.60
C ARG A 118 -24.87 -0.61 -5.23
N LEU A 119 -25.13 -1.35 -4.15
CA LEU A 119 -25.06 -0.83 -2.78
C LEU A 119 -23.65 -0.36 -2.43
N ALA A 120 -22.63 -1.18 -2.71
CA ALA A 120 -21.25 -0.82 -2.45
C ALA A 120 -20.80 0.41 -3.24
N PHE A 121 -21.23 0.53 -4.50
CA PHE A 121 -20.96 1.70 -5.34
C PHE A 121 -21.61 2.96 -4.78
N THR A 122 -22.90 2.92 -4.41
CA THR A 122 -23.59 4.05 -3.79
C THR A 122 -22.91 4.50 -2.50
N LEU A 123 -22.46 3.55 -1.67
CA LEU A 123 -21.71 3.88 -0.46
C LEU A 123 -20.35 4.50 -0.78
N ALA A 124 -19.60 3.92 -1.73
CA ALA A 124 -18.31 4.44 -2.16
C ALA A 124 -18.40 5.84 -2.79
N TRP A 125 -19.47 6.11 -3.55
CA TRP A 125 -19.75 7.43 -4.14
C TRP A 125 -19.80 8.52 -3.07
N ASN A 126 -20.36 8.18 -1.91
CA ASN A 126 -20.50 9.03 -0.73
C ASN A 126 -19.36 8.83 0.28
N ARG A 127 -18.16 8.46 -0.19
CA ARG A 127 -16.94 8.26 0.62
C ARG A 127 -17.10 7.27 1.78
N ASN A 128 -18.00 6.31 1.65
CA ASN A 128 -18.27 5.25 2.61
C ASN A 128 -17.93 3.87 1.99
N THR A 129 -18.11 2.79 2.74
CA THR A 129 -17.87 1.42 2.28
C THR A 129 -18.93 0.50 2.87
N ILE A 130 -19.23 -0.60 2.17
CA ILE A 130 -19.89 -1.74 2.84
C ILE A 130 -19.02 -2.23 4.01
N ALA A 131 -19.65 -2.93 4.95
CA ALA A 131 -18.94 -3.53 6.06
C ALA A 131 -17.89 -4.52 5.54
N VAL A 132 -16.63 -4.26 5.89
CA VAL A 132 -15.46 -5.07 5.56
C VAL A 132 -14.68 -5.18 6.87
N ALA A 133 -14.34 -6.41 7.29
CA ALA A 133 -13.53 -6.60 8.48
C ALA A 133 -12.17 -5.90 8.32
N ASP A 134 -11.68 -5.23 9.35
CA ASP A 134 -10.32 -4.67 9.30
C ASP A 134 -9.28 -5.79 9.39
N VAL A 135 -9.51 -6.72 10.32
CA VAL A 135 -8.75 -7.96 10.49
C VAL A 135 -9.75 -9.12 10.44
N PRO A 136 -9.89 -9.81 9.30
CA PRO A 136 -10.86 -10.90 9.15
C PRO A 136 -10.39 -12.12 9.93
N LEU A 137 -11.30 -13.01 10.33
CA LEU A 137 -10.91 -14.27 10.97
C LEU A 137 -10.26 -15.22 9.95
N ASN A 138 -9.05 -15.70 10.26
CA ASN A 138 -8.43 -16.77 9.47
C ASN A 138 -9.15 -18.10 9.70
N GLN A 139 -9.67 -18.70 8.63
CA GLN A 139 -10.34 -20.01 8.67
C GLN A 139 -9.36 -21.18 8.78
N ALA A 140 -8.07 -20.95 8.50
CA ALA A 140 -7.03 -21.96 8.69
C ALA A 140 -6.68 -22.12 10.17
N VAL A 141 -6.81 -23.35 10.68
CA VAL A 141 -6.33 -23.74 12.00
C VAL A 141 -4.90 -24.26 11.84
N MET A 142 -3.95 -23.62 12.51
CA MET A 142 -2.51 -23.91 12.35
C MET A 142 -1.83 -24.00 13.73
N GLY A 143 -1.02 -25.03 13.92
CA GLY A 143 -0.07 -25.14 15.02
C GLY A 143 1.09 -24.17 14.87
N ASP A 144 1.92 -24.04 15.91
CA ASP A 144 2.95 -22.99 15.98
C ASP A 144 4.03 -23.09 14.89
N GLU A 145 4.40 -24.33 14.54
CA GLU A 145 5.43 -24.64 13.54
C GLU A 145 4.89 -24.74 12.10
N ASP A 146 3.57 -24.68 11.93
CA ASP A 146 2.97 -24.77 10.60
C ASP A 146 3.34 -23.54 9.78
N GLN A 147 3.58 -23.75 8.48
CA GLN A 147 3.72 -22.64 7.53
C GLN A 147 2.43 -21.84 7.49
N SER A 148 2.56 -20.52 7.64
CA SER A 148 1.40 -19.64 7.63
C SER A 148 0.63 -19.70 6.31
N ALA A 149 -0.68 -19.79 6.44
CA ALA A 149 -1.64 -19.69 5.34
C ALA A 149 -2.77 -18.77 5.78
N THR A 150 -3.38 -18.05 4.84
CA THR A 150 -4.60 -17.28 5.12
C THR A 150 -5.73 -17.75 4.27
N VAL A 151 -6.82 -18.16 4.92
CA VAL A 151 -8.08 -18.52 4.28
C VAL A 151 -9.16 -17.62 4.86
N LEU A 152 -9.80 -16.81 4.00
CA LEU A 152 -10.91 -15.94 4.35
C LEU A 152 -12.22 -16.70 4.28
N SER A 153 -13.22 -16.29 5.05
CA SER A 153 -14.58 -16.75 4.84
C SER A 153 -15.10 -16.29 3.47
N GLN A 154 -16.11 -16.98 2.92
CA GLN A 154 -16.75 -16.54 1.67
C GLN A 154 -17.35 -15.13 1.79
N GLY A 155 -17.93 -14.80 2.95
CA GLY A 155 -18.51 -13.49 3.21
C GLY A 155 -17.46 -12.38 3.19
N ASP A 156 -16.35 -12.57 3.90
CA ASP A 156 -15.28 -11.57 3.95
C ASP A 156 -14.64 -11.37 2.58
N ALA A 157 -14.32 -12.46 1.87
CA ALA A 157 -13.74 -12.39 0.53
C ALA A 157 -14.66 -11.64 -0.44
N ARG A 158 -15.96 -11.98 -0.44
CA ARG A 158 -16.97 -11.29 -1.28
C ARG A 158 -17.07 -9.81 -0.94
N ALA A 159 -17.03 -9.46 0.35
CA ALA A 159 -17.09 -8.07 0.81
C ALA A 159 -15.85 -7.28 0.36
N TYR A 160 -14.63 -7.80 0.55
CA TYR A 160 -13.39 -7.16 0.07
C TYR A 160 -13.42 -6.92 -1.44
N PHE A 161 -13.79 -7.93 -2.21
CA PHE A 161 -13.85 -7.82 -3.66
C PHE A 161 -14.87 -6.79 -4.10
N THR A 162 -16.10 -6.87 -3.60
CA THR A 162 -17.19 -5.98 -3.99
C THR A 162 -16.89 -4.53 -3.61
N ALA A 163 -16.37 -4.31 -2.39
CA ALA A 163 -15.93 -2.98 -1.96
C ALA A 163 -14.80 -2.44 -2.86
N SER A 164 -13.82 -3.28 -3.21
CA SER A 164 -12.70 -2.86 -4.05
C SER A 164 -13.14 -2.50 -5.46
N VAL A 165 -14.00 -3.30 -6.10
CA VAL A 165 -14.55 -3.01 -7.43
C VAL A 165 -15.34 -1.70 -7.39
N ALA A 166 -16.26 -1.56 -6.42
CA ALA A 166 -17.06 -0.35 -6.26
C ALA A 166 -16.20 0.90 -6.10
N HIS A 167 -15.19 0.86 -5.22
CA HIS A 167 -14.29 1.97 -4.98
C HIS A 167 -13.51 2.36 -6.24
N SER A 168 -12.90 1.38 -6.92
CA SER A 168 -12.17 1.62 -8.17
C SER A 168 -13.05 2.25 -9.26
N LEU A 169 -14.32 1.85 -9.35
CA LEU A 169 -15.28 2.46 -10.29
C LEU A 169 -15.63 3.91 -9.91
N VAL A 170 -15.78 4.21 -8.61
CA VAL A 170 -15.99 5.59 -8.14
C VAL A 170 -14.79 6.48 -8.47
N VAL A 171 -13.57 6.00 -8.19
CA VAL A 171 -12.32 6.71 -8.52
C VAL A 171 -12.24 7.06 -10.00
N GLU A 172 -12.65 6.14 -10.87
CA GLU A 172 -12.72 6.37 -12.32
C GLU A 172 -13.79 7.40 -12.68
N ILE A 173 -15.03 7.20 -12.23
CA ILE A 173 -16.18 7.99 -12.68
C ILE A 173 -16.09 9.42 -12.16
N GLN A 174 -15.69 9.61 -10.90
CA GLN A 174 -15.49 10.93 -10.30
C GLN A 174 -14.13 11.55 -10.67
N ARG A 175 -13.28 10.84 -11.45
CA ARG A 175 -11.94 11.29 -11.84
C ARG A 175 -11.10 11.75 -10.65
N GLN A 176 -11.08 10.94 -9.58
CA GLN A 176 -10.35 11.27 -8.35
C GLN A 176 -8.82 11.25 -8.53
N VAL A 177 -8.32 10.72 -9.65
CA VAL A 177 -6.90 10.63 -10.00
C VAL A 177 -6.65 11.12 -11.43
N GLY A 178 -5.40 11.48 -11.74
CA GLY A 178 -5.01 12.03 -13.04
C GLY A 178 -4.85 11.02 -14.18
N TRP A 179 -5.31 9.78 -14.00
CA TRP A 179 -5.28 8.71 -15.01
C TRP A 179 -6.64 8.00 -15.08
N SER A 180 -6.85 7.22 -16.15
CA SER A 180 -8.09 6.49 -16.39
C SER A 180 -7.82 5.02 -16.73
N ILE A 181 -8.76 4.16 -16.34
CA ILE A 181 -8.77 2.73 -16.67
C ILE A 181 -9.37 2.43 -18.06
N GLU A 182 -9.98 3.40 -18.75
CA GLU A 182 -10.62 3.16 -20.06
C GLU A 182 -9.62 2.70 -21.13
N GLY A 183 -8.33 3.03 -20.97
CA GLY A 183 -7.25 2.57 -21.85
C GLY A 183 -6.60 1.24 -21.45
N TYR A 184 -7.03 0.61 -20.35
CA TYR A 184 -6.44 -0.64 -19.88
C TYR A 184 -6.93 -1.84 -20.67
N ASN A 185 -6.00 -2.75 -20.99
CA ASN A 185 -6.34 -4.06 -21.57
C ASN A 185 -6.86 -5.02 -20.49
N THR A 186 -7.32 -6.20 -20.91
CA THR A 186 -7.87 -7.23 -20.01
C THR A 186 -6.90 -7.66 -18.90
N ALA A 187 -5.60 -7.76 -19.19
CA ALA A 187 -4.60 -8.16 -18.20
C ALA A 187 -4.40 -7.10 -17.11
N LEU A 188 -4.41 -5.81 -17.48
CA LEU A 188 -4.36 -4.68 -16.54
C LEU A 188 -5.64 -4.61 -15.70
N LEU A 189 -6.81 -4.74 -16.34
CA LEU A 189 -8.11 -4.70 -15.66
C LEU A 189 -8.29 -5.88 -14.70
N ALA A 190 -7.77 -7.08 -15.02
CA ALA A 190 -7.83 -8.24 -14.13
C ALA A 190 -7.15 -7.96 -12.78
N GLN A 191 -6.02 -7.23 -12.76
CA GLN A 191 -5.35 -6.86 -11.50
C GLN A 191 -6.19 -5.93 -10.61
N LEU A 192 -7.25 -5.31 -11.14
CA LEU A 192 -8.17 -4.44 -10.40
C LEU A 192 -9.51 -5.12 -10.10
N PHE A 193 -10.02 -5.94 -11.04
CA PHE A 193 -11.42 -6.37 -11.07
C PHE A 193 -11.65 -7.89 -11.08
N ASP A 194 -10.59 -8.70 -11.09
CA ASP A 194 -10.71 -10.16 -10.98
C ASP A 194 -10.44 -10.60 -9.53
N SER A 195 -11.39 -11.32 -8.92
CA SER A 195 -11.23 -11.83 -7.56
C SER A 195 -10.06 -12.80 -7.44
N ARG A 196 -9.73 -13.51 -8.52
CA ARG A 196 -8.61 -14.47 -8.60
C ARG A 196 -7.24 -13.82 -8.56
N GLU A 197 -7.20 -12.48 -8.61
CA GLU A 197 -6.01 -11.65 -8.38
C GLU A 197 -5.94 -11.10 -6.95
N MET A 198 -6.89 -11.46 -6.08
CA MET A 198 -6.89 -11.15 -4.64
C MET A 198 -6.78 -12.42 -3.79
N PHE A 199 -7.51 -13.46 -4.18
CA PHE A 199 -7.61 -14.73 -3.48
C PHE A 199 -8.24 -15.79 -4.40
N ARG A 200 -8.14 -17.07 -4.05
CA ARG A 200 -8.73 -18.18 -4.82
C ARG A 200 -9.57 -19.08 -3.94
N TRP A 201 -10.60 -19.69 -4.50
CA TRP A 201 -11.38 -20.69 -3.78
C TRP A 201 -10.49 -21.86 -3.34
N ASN A 202 -10.63 -22.27 -2.09
CA ASN A 202 -9.95 -23.41 -1.49
C ASN A 202 -10.98 -24.34 -0.84
N GLY A 203 -10.92 -25.63 -1.16
CA GLY A 203 -11.89 -26.62 -0.67
C GLY A 203 -11.64 -27.13 0.75
N SER A 204 -10.43 -26.97 1.28
CA SER A 204 -10.06 -27.47 2.62
C SER A 204 -8.94 -26.64 3.27
N PRO A 205 -9.23 -25.86 4.34
CA PRO A 205 -10.57 -25.52 4.81
C PRO A 205 -11.34 -24.75 3.74
N ALA A 206 -12.67 -24.90 3.73
CA ALA A 206 -13.54 -24.22 2.78
C ALA A 206 -13.46 -22.69 2.98
N GLY A 207 -13.04 -21.96 1.95
CA GLY A 207 -12.91 -20.51 2.00
C GLY A 207 -12.04 -19.98 0.86
N TYR A 208 -11.60 -18.72 0.96
CA TYR A 208 -10.79 -18.07 -0.06
C TYR A 208 -9.35 -17.90 0.42
N ARG A 209 -8.45 -18.65 -0.19
CA ARG A 209 -7.03 -18.63 0.15
C ARG A 209 -6.34 -17.45 -0.52
N ILE A 210 -5.56 -16.71 0.26
CA ILE A 210 -4.55 -15.80 -0.27
C ILE A 210 -3.32 -16.66 -0.58
N ASP A 211 -3.10 -16.97 -1.84
CA ASP A 211 -1.88 -17.67 -2.30
C ASP A 211 -0.65 -16.74 -2.37
N HIS A 212 0.53 -17.37 -2.42
CA HIS A 212 1.82 -16.68 -2.62
C HIS A 212 1.79 -15.69 -3.79
N MET A 213 1.12 -16.03 -4.89
CA MET A 213 1.06 -15.18 -6.08
C MET A 213 0.23 -13.90 -5.90
N HIS A 214 -0.57 -13.77 -4.84
CA HIS A 214 -1.26 -12.52 -4.50
C HIS A 214 -0.39 -11.61 -3.62
N GLY A 215 0.68 -12.14 -3.03
CA GLY A 215 1.48 -11.50 -1.99
C GLY A 215 1.04 -11.91 -0.59
N HIS A 216 1.97 -11.85 0.37
CA HIS A 216 1.71 -12.22 1.76
C HIS A 216 1.09 -11.06 2.53
N LEU A 217 -0.16 -10.73 2.20
CA LEU A 217 -0.89 -9.63 2.83
C LEU A 217 -2.40 -9.88 2.78
N VAL A 218 -3.10 -9.59 3.87
CA VAL A 218 -4.57 -9.52 3.90
C VAL A 218 -5.00 -8.08 3.61
N PRO A 219 -5.87 -7.83 2.61
CA PRO A 219 -6.30 -6.48 2.29
C PRO A 219 -7.10 -5.86 3.45
N ALA A 220 -7.07 -4.53 3.56
CA ALA A 220 -8.01 -3.77 4.38
C ALA A 220 -9.17 -3.26 3.52
N SER A 221 -10.13 -2.57 4.13
CA SER A 221 -11.15 -1.83 3.37
C SER A 221 -10.50 -0.86 2.36
N PRO A 222 -11.04 -0.73 1.13
CA PRO A 222 -10.54 0.23 0.16
C PRO A 222 -10.54 1.67 0.67
N SER A 223 -11.54 2.05 1.48
CA SER A 223 -11.61 3.38 2.08
C SER A 223 -10.47 3.64 3.07
N PHE A 224 -10.05 2.63 3.85
CA PHE A 224 -8.89 2.74 4.72
C PHE A 224 -7.61 2.96 3.91
N SER A 225 -7.41 2.15 2.86
CA SER A 225 -6.26 2.24 1.97
C SER A 225 -6.19 3.59 1.25
N TYR A 226 -7.32 4.07 0.71
CA TYR A 226 -7.41 5.36 0.03
C TYR A 226 -7.14 6.53 1.00
N ALA A 227 -7.74 6.48 2.20
CA ALA A 227 -7.48 7.47 3.24
C ALA A 227 -6.01 7.50 3.66
N PHE A 228 -5.36 6.34 3.81
CA PHE A 228 -3.93 6.26 4.08
C PHE A 228 -3.10 6.95 2.99
N LEU A 229 -3.36 6.65 1.71
CA LEU A 229 -2.65 7.27 0.60
C LEU A 229 -2.86 8.80 0.55
N GLY A 230 -4.11 9.25 0.76
CA GLY A 230 -4.45 10.68 0.78
C GLY A 230 -3.82 11.43 1.95
N SER A 231 -3.99 10.93 3.18
CA SER A 231 -3.47 11.57 4.40
C SER A 231 -1.94 11.62 4.46
N ASN A 232 -1.25 10.70 3.79
CA ASN A 232 0.20 10.71 3.67
C ASN A 232 0.70 11.43 2.39
N SER A 233 -0.20 12.13 1.66
CA SER A 233 0.13 12.85 0.41
C SER A 233 0.81 11.98 -0.65
N LEU A 234 0.48 10.69 -0.68
CA LEU A 234 1.10 9.71 -1.58
C LEU A 234 0.46 9.73 -2.98
N ILE A 235 -0.81 10.17 -3.09
CA ILE A 235 -1.47 10.36 -4.38
C ILE A 235 -0.91 11.62 -5.06
N ALA A 236 -0.28 11.43 -6.22
CA ALA A 236 0.29 12.49 -7.04
C ALA A 236 -0.56 12.70 -8.31
N PRO A 237 -0.36 13.81 -9.05
CA PRO A 237 -1.06 14.02 -10.32
C PRO A 237 -0.78 12.93 -11.37
N ALA A 238 0.44 12.38 -11.40
CA ALA A 238 0.81 11.30 -12.31
C ALA A 238 0.90 9.94 -11.61
N ARG A 239 0.64 8.89 -12.38
CA ARG A 239 0.67 7.49 -11.90
C ARG A 239 2.03 7.11 -11.36
N ILE A 240 3.08 7.37 -12.13
CA ILE A 240 4.45 7.00 -11.78
C ILE A 240 4.94 7.73 -10.52
N ASP A 241 4.54 8.99 -10.34
CA ASP A 241 4.87 9.77 -9.14
C ASP A 241 4.18 9.20 -7.90
N THR A 242 2.94 8.72 -8.03
CA THR A 242 2.21 8.04 -6.94
C THR A 242 2.94 6.76 -6.51
N ILE A 243 3.40 5.97 -7.49
CA ILE A 243 4.20 4.76 -7.23
C ILE A 243 5.51 5.14 -6.54
N GLY A 244 6.23 6.15 -7.06
CA GLY A 244 7.49 6.65 -6.48
C GLY A 244 7.33 7.13 -5.05
N ARG A 245 6.26 7.87 -4.74
CA ARG A 245 5.95 8.31 -3.37
C ARG A 245 5.67 7.14 -2.44
N LEU A 246 4.93 6.12 -2.88
CA LEU A 246 4.70 4.94 -2.06
C LEU A 246 5.98 4.14 -1.83
N VAL A 247 6.85 4.00 -2.85
CA VAL A 247 8.19 3.40 -2.67
C VAL A 247 9.03 4.21 -1.69
N GLY A 248 8.98 5.54 -1.75
CA GLY A 248 9.63 6.42 -0.78
C GLY A 248 9.11 6.22 0.65
N TRP A 249 7.78 6.16 0.83
CA TRP A 249 7.19 5.85 2.13
C TRP A 249 7.67 4.49 2.64
N CYS A 250 7.70 3.47 1.78
CA CYS A 250 8.21 2.14 2.13
C CYS A 250 9.68 2.21 2.60
N ARG A 251 10.55 2.92 1.87
CA ARG A 251 11.96 3.11 2.22
C ARG A 251 12.15 3.65 3.63
N ASP A 252 11.33 4.63 3.98
CA ASP A 252 11.50 5.41 5.21
C ASP A 252 10.82 4.74 6.43
N ASN A 253 9.75 3.96 6.20
CA ASN A 253 8.92 3.44 7.30
C ASN A 253 8.96 1.93 7.48
N LEU A 254 9.16 1.16 6.41
CA LEU A 254 9.13 -0.30 6.50
C LEU A 254 10.44 -0.88 7.03
N VAL A 255 10.30 -2.04 7.67
CA VAL A 255 11.41 -2.93 8.04
C VAL A 255 11.04 -4.37 7.70
N HIS A 256 12.06 -5.18 7.40
CA HIS A 256 11.89 -6.62 7.22
C HIS A 256 11.47 -7.27 8.54
N PHE A 257 10.52 -8.20 8.50
CA PHE A 257 10.20 -9.06 9.65
C PHE A 257 11.37 -9.98 10.01
N SER A 258 11.48 -10.42 11.27
CA SER A 258 12.51 -11.39 11.67
C SER A 258 12.00 -12.83 11.62
N GLY A 259 12.86 -13.81 11.37
CA GLY A 259 12.50 -15.24 11.46
C GLY A 259 11.79 -15.81 10.21
N GLY A 260 11.21 -17.00 10.36
CA GLY A 260 10.52 -17.72 9.29
C GLY A 260 9.02 -17.41 9.18
N THR A 261 8.34 -17.94 8.18
CA THR A 261 6.91 -17.69 7.94
C THR A 261 5.97 -18.66 8.70
N THR A 262 6.34 -19.07 9.92
CA THR A 262 5.51 -19.95 10.76
C THR A 262 4.32 -19.19 11.37
N ALA A 263 3.24 -19.89 11.69
CA ALA A 263 2.04 -19.27 12.25
C ALA A 263 2.31 -18.55 13.58
N ALA A 264 3.15 -19.12 14.46
CA ALA A 264 3.54 -18.47 15.71
C ALA A 264 4.35 -17.19 15.48
N ASN A 265 5.28 -17.18 14.54
CA ASN A 265 6.07 -15.96 14.24
C ASN A 265 5.21 -14.86 13.59
N MET A 266 4.20 -15.24 12.80
CA MET A 266 3.23 -14.28 12.27
C MET A 266 2.38 -13.65 13.38
N GLU A 267 1.95 -14.43 14.37
CA GLU A 267 1.25 -13.94 15.55
C GLU A 267 2.12 -13.05 16.43
N ASP A 268 3.39 -13.44 16.63
CA ASP A 268 4.38 -12.65 17.37
C ASP A 268 4.52 -11.23 16.79
N GLN A 269 4.49 -11.11 15.47
CA GLN A 269 4.76 -9.85 14.78
C GLN A 269 3.52 -9.05 14.42
N TRP A 270 2.41 -9.68 14.05
CA TRP A 270 1.19 -8.96 13.61
C TRP A 270 -0.05 -9.30 14.41
N GLN A 271 0.08 -10.12 15.46
CA GLN A 271 -1.04 -10.62 16.27
C GLN A 271 -2.11 -11.27 15.38
N TYR A 272 -1.64 -11.97 14.34
CA TYR A 272 -2.46 -12.64 13.36
C TYR A 272 -1.76 -13.91 12.87
N ARG A 273 -2.34 -15.08 13.14
CA ARG A 273 -1.82 -16.39 12.70
C ARG A 273 -2.14 -16.59 11.21
N GLY A 274 -1.45 -15.87 10.35
CA GLY A 274 -1.67 -15.85 8.90
C GLY A 274 -0.77 -14.79 8.26
N TYR A 275 -1.06 -14.40 7.02
CA TYR A 275 -0.38 -13.28 6.38
C TYR A 275 -0.80 -11.96 7.04
N PRO A 276 0.10 -10.97 7.13
CA PRO A 276 -0.17 -9.74 7.86
C PRO A 276 -1.38 -8.98 7.31
N PRO A 277 -2.32 -8.54 8.16
CA PRO A 277 -3.34 -7.57 7.77
C PRO A 277 -2.73 -6.22 7.41
N LEU A 278 -3.19 -5.62 6.31
CA LEU A 278 -2.70 -4.33 5.84
C LEU A 278 -2.76 -3.24 6.93
N SER A 279 -3.83 -3.22 7.73
CA SER A 279 -3.97 -2.26 8.84
C SER A 279 -2.88 -2.43 9.90
N ARG A 280 -2.44 -3.66 10.19
CA ARG A 280 -1.32 -3.95 11.10
C ARG A 280 0.03 -3.55 10.52
N VAL A 281 0.23 -3.69 9.22
CA VAL A 281 1.44 -3.21 8.55
C VAL A 281 1.50 -1.68 8.58
N ILE A 282 0.41 -1.01 8.20
CA ILE A 282 0.34 0.46 8.12
C ILE A 282 0.39 1.13 9.50
N ASN A 283 -0.32 0.60 10.49
CA ASN A 283 -0.30 1.19 11.84
C ASN A 283 0.95 0.77 12.63
N GLY A 284 1.61 -0.29 12.19
CA GLY A 284 2.71 -0.91 12.92
C GLY A 284 2.26 -1.71 14.13
N THR A 285 3.16 -2.56 14.61
CA THR A 285 2.90 -3.49 15.72
C THR A 285 4.12 -3.62 16.62
N LEU A 286 3.89 -4.05 17.86
CA LEU A 286 4.95 -4.58 18.71
C LEU A 286 5.23 -6.03 18.32
N GLN A 287 6.51 -6.40 18.33
CA GLN A 287 6.90 -7.81 18.30
C GLN A 287 6.81 -8.33 19.74
N LEU A 288 5.93 -9.30 20.00
CA LEU A 288 5.61 -9.72 21.38
C LEU A 288 6.83 -10.30 22.11
N SER A 289 7.68 -11.03 21.38
CA SER A 289 8.93 -11.62 21.86
C SER A 289 10.07 -10.61 22.04
N HIS A 290 10.00 -9.46 21.39
CA HIS A 290 11.03 -8.41 21.42
C HIS A 290 10.42 -7.00 21.53
N PRO A 291 9.65 -6.71 22.60
CA PRO A 291 8.93 -5.44 22.74
C PRO A 291 9.87 -4.23 22.81
N GLN A 292 11.15 -4.43 23.20
CA GLN A 292 12.17 -3.38 23.25
C GLN A 292 12.49 -2.75 21.89
N PHE A 293 12.16 -3.42 20.77
CA PHE A 293 12.33 -2.82 19.44
C PHE A 293 11.31 -1.74 19.11
N GLY A 294 10.28 -1.59 19.95
CA GLY A 294 9.19 -0.65 19.77
C GLY A 294 8.25 -1.04 18.63
N MET A 295 7.31 -0.13 18.36
CA MET A 295 6.36 -0.29 17.26
C MET A 295 7.07 -0.13 15.92
N ARG A 296 6.83 -1.05 14.98
CA ARG A 296 7.43 -1.00 13.63
C ARG A 296 6.41 -1.40 12.57
N HIS A 297 6.56 -0.84 11.37
CA HIS A 297 5.83 -1.23 10.17
C HIS A 297 6.57 -2.39 9.50
N ARG A 298 6.15 -3.62 9.79
CA ARG A 298 6.80 -4.83 9.27
C ARG A 298 6.04 -5.39 8.09
N THR A 299 6.74 -5.75 7.02
CA THR A 299 6.20 -6.61 5.95
C THR A 299 6.78 -8.02 6.06
N ALA A 300 6.02 -9.01 5.59
CA ALA A 300 6.45 -10.41 5.50
C ALA A 300 7.45 -10.62 4.33
N GLY A 301 8.54 -9.84 4.35
CA GLY A 301 9.57 -9.79 3.32
C GLY A 301 9.03 -9.43 1.94
N CYS A 302 9.76 -9.82 0.90
CA CYS A 302 9.47 -9.41 -0.48
C CYS A 302 8.05 -9.73 -0.93
N TRP A 303 7.50 -10.87 -0.51
CA TRP A 303 6.14 -11.29 -0.82
C TRP A 303 5.09 -10.38 -0.15
N GLY A 304 5.30 -10.00 1.11
CA GLY A 304 4.43 -9.08 1.82
C GLY A 304 4.50 -7.66 1.26
N THR A 305 5.70 -7.20 0.89
CA THR A 305 5.89 -5.86 0.31
C THR A 305 5.23 -5.73 -1.07
N VAL A 306 5.31 -6.76 -1.92
CA VAL A 306 4.57 -6.76 -3.19
C VAL A 306 3.05 -6.81 -2.96
N GLY A 307 2.58 -7.58 -1.97
CA GLY A 307 1.19 -7.56 -1.55
C GLY A 307 0.73 -6.15 -1.14
N LEU A 308 1.55 -5.43 -0.38
CA LEU A 308 1.29 -4.04 0.03
C LEU A 308 1.14 -3.11 -1.16
N PHE A 309 2.03 -3.20 -2.15
CA PHE A 309 1.89 -2.43 -3.39
C PHE A 309 0.59 -2.78 -4.13
N ARG A 310 0.26 -4.07 -4.29
CA ARG A 310 -0.96 -4.52 -4.96
C ARG A 310 -2.21 -3.96 -4.29
N THR A 311 -2.34 -4.08 -2.97
CA THR A 311 -3.54 -3.66 -2.27
C THR A 311 -3.67 -2.14 -2.24
N LEU A 312 -2.60 -1.40 -1.94
CA LEU A 312 -2.67 0.06 -1.86
C LEU A 312 -2.84 0.70 -3.23
N LEU A 313 -2.13 0.27 -4.25
CA LEU A 313 -2.20 0.90 -5.57
C LEU A 313 -3.49 0.54 -6.33
N ARG A 314 -4.14 -0.59 -5.99
CA ARG A 314 -5.45 -0.97 -6.55
C ARG A 314 -6.52 0.09 -6.28
N VAL A 315 -6.56 0.68 -5.08
CA VAL A 315 -7.62 1.64 -4.71
C VAL A 315 -7.51 2.97 -5.43
N VAL A 316 -6.39 3.23 -6.09
CA VAL A 316 -6.19 4.38 -6.99
C VAL A 316 -6.06 3.93 -8.45
N ASN A 317 -6.58 2.76 -8.80
CA ASN A 317 -6.62 2.23 -10.17
C ASN A 317 -5.24 2.06 -10.84
N ILE A 318 -4.22 1.68 -10.06
CA ILE A 318 -2.88 1.34 -10.54
C ILE A 318 -2.69 -0.18 -10.46
N PRO A 319 -2.64 -0.90 -11.60
CA PRO A 319 -2.49 -2.34 -11.61
C PRO A 319 -1.05 -2.74 -11.33
N VAL A 320 -0.87 -3.56 -10.28
CA VAL A 320 0.42 -4.14 -9.90
C VAL A 320 0.31 -5.66 -9.98
N LYS A 321 1.26 -6.31 -10.65
CA LYS A 321 1.35 -7.76 -10.69
C LYS A 321 2.56 -8.23 -9.91
N LEU A 322 2.39 -9.32 -9.16
CA LEU A 322 3.51 -10.03 -8.57
C LEU A 322 4.14 -10.94 -9.64
N VAL A 323 5.44 -10.77 -9.85
CA VAL A 323 6.26 -11.70 -10.63
C VAL A 323 7.28 -12.37 -9.73
N THR A 324 7.73 -13.57 -10.11
CA THR A 324 8.64 -14.37 -9.30
C THR A 324 9.89 -14.72 -10.07
N ASN A 325 11.05 -14.55 -9.44
CA ASN A 325 12.34 -14.98 -9.95
C ASN A 325 13.20 -15.45 -8.79
N ALA A 326 13.89 -16.59 -8.95
CA ALA A 326 14.78 -17.16 -7.94
C ALA A 326 14.16 -17.25 -6.52
N GLY A 327 12.89 -17.62 -6.42
CA GLY A 327 12.19 -17.75 -5.12
C GLY A 327 11.79 -16.43 -4.46
N HIS A 328 12.04 -15.29 -5.11
CA HIS A 328 11.70 -13.96 -4.62
C HIS A 328 10.52 -13.33 -5.38
N ALA A 329 9.78 -12.47 -4.68
CA ALA A 329 8.72 -11.67 -5.26
C ALA A 329 9.25 -10.30 -5.72
N GLN A 330 8.74 -9.84 -6.86
CA GLN A 330 9.02 -8.53 -7.44
C GLN A 330 7.70 -7.89 -7.88
N PRO A 331 7.50 -6.58 -7.65
CA PRO A 331 6.36 -5.86 -8.17
C PRO A 331 6.61 -5.46 -9.64
N TRP A 332 5.61 -5.70 -10.48
CA TRP A 332 5.51 -5.14 -11.82
C TRP A 332 4.37 -4.12 -11.85
N PHE A 333 4.73 -2.84 -11.96
CA PHE A 333 3.81 -1.73 -12.17
C PHE A 333 3.41 -1.71 -13.64
N MET A 334 2.34 -2.44 -13.96
CA MET A 334 2.10 -2.92 -15.32
C MET A 334 1.85 -1.79 -16.32
N ALA A 335 1.06 -0.79 -15.92
CA ALA A 335 0.64 0.28 -16.82
C ALA A 335 1.77 1.26 -17.18
N ASP A 336 2.89 1.24 -16.45
CA ASP A 336 4.06 2.10 -16.67
C ASP A 336 5.30 1.32 -17.11
N SER A 337 5.19 -0.01 -17.23
CA SER A 337 6.30 -0.92 -17.55
C SER A 337 7.53 -0.66 -16.64
N ARG A 338 7.28 -0.62 -15.33
CA ARG A 338 8.30 -0.46 -14.29
C ARG A 338 8.29 -1.61 -13.32
N TYR A 339 9.46 -1.90 -12.77
CA TYR A 339 9.69 -3.00 -11.84
C TYR A 339 10.57 -2.55 -10.69
N LEU A 340 10.52 -3.29 -9.58
CA LEU A 340 11.64 -3.37 -8.64
C LEU A 340 12.37 -4.69 -8.84
N SER A 341 13.68 -4.68 -8.61
CA SER A 341 14.52 -5.89 -8.74
C SER A 341 14.30 -6.89 -7.61
N HIS A 342 13.69 -6.44 -6.52
CA HIS A 342 13.24 -7.25 -5.39
C HIS A 342 12.12 -6.52 -4.63
N GLY A 343 11.23 -7.26 -3.98
CA GLY A 343 10.16 -6.67 -3.17
C GLY A 343 10.68 -5.84 -1.98
N ASP A 344 11.86 -6.14 -1.46
CA ASP A 344 12.43 -5.43 -0.29
C ASP A 344 13.40 -4.32 -0.67
N ASP A 345 13.60 -4.09 -1.98
CA ASP A 345 14.41 -2.98 -2.49
C ASP A 345 14.11 -1.64 -1.80
N PRO A 346 12.84 -1.23 -1.55
CA PRO A 346 12.56 0.09 -1.00
C PRO A 346 13.28 0.36 0.31
N TYR A 347 13.25 -0.58 1.26
CA TYR A 347 13.77 -0.41 2.62
C TYR A 347 15.07 -1.17 2.87
N ASN A 348 15.75 -1.61 1.81
CA ASN A 348 17.10 -2.14 1.91
C ASN A 348 18.05 -1.09 2.53
N ALA A 349 18.98 -1.51 3.39
CA ALA A 349 19.91 -0.59 4.05
C ALA A 349 20.72 0.28 3.05
N LEU A 350 20.91 -0.21 1.82
CA LEU A 350 21.60 0.48 0.74
C LEU A 350 20.79 1.59 0.06
N THR A 351 19.50 1.75 0.35
CA THR A 351 18.68 2.82 -0.26
C THR A 351 18.61 4.08 0.60
N ARG A 352 19.10 4.04 1.83
CA ARG A 352 19.06 5.14 2.79
C ARG A 352 20.35 5.97 2.73
N SER A 353 20.27 7.13 2.10
CA SER A 353 21.40 8.05 1.89
C SER A 353 21.10 9.43 2.45
N THR A 354 22.17 10.14 2.82
CA THR A 354 22.11 11.55 3.19
C THR A 354 22.98 12.37 2.22
N PRO A 355 22.42 13.38 1.52
CA PRO A 355 20.98 13.64 1.37
C PRO A 355 20.26 12.47 0.67
N PRO A 356 18.93 12.30 0.84
CA PRO A 356 18.19 11.23 0.19
C PRO A 356 18.07 11.47 -1.32
N TYR A 357 18.19 10.40 -2.11
CA TYR A 357 17.90 10.42 -3.54
C TYR A 357 16.42 10.07 -3.83
N ALA A 358 15.97 10.31 -5.07
CA ALA A 358 14.58 10.09 -5.45
C ALA A 358 14.24 8.59 -5.48
N ALA A 359 13.13 8.20 -4.84
CA ALA A 359 12.80 6.78 -4.66
C ALA A 359 12.48 6.05 -5.98
N ASP A 360 12.08 6.79 -7.01
CA ASP A 360 11.82 6.30 -8.37
C ASP A 360 13.09 5.85 -9.11
N GLU A 361 14.28 6.26 -8.66
CA GLU A 361 15.55 5.72 -9.19
C GLU A 361 15.68 4.21 -8.95
N LEU A 362 14.95 3.64 -7.98
CA LEU A 362 14.89 2.19 -7.74
C LEU A 362 14.17 1.43 -8.84
N PHE A 363 13.41 2.10 -9.71
CA PHE A 363 12.74 1.42 -10.80
C PHE A 363 13.72 0.93 -11.85
N ILE A 364 13.42 -0.24 -12.40
CA ILE A 364 14.02 -0.73 -13.64
C ILE A 364 12.93 -0.82 -14.71
N ASP A 365 13.31 -0.58 -15.96
CA ASP A 365 12.41 -0.70 -17.11
C ASP A 365 12.32 -2.16 -17.60
N GLN A 366 11.46 -2.39 -18.60
CA GLN A 366 11.28 -3.70 -19.21
C GLN A 366 12.57 -4.29 -19.77
N ALA A 367 13.36 -3.48 -20.49
CA ALA A 367 14.58 -3.95 -21.15
C ALA A 367 15.61 -4.45 -20.11
N ARG A 368 15.77 -3.71 -19.01
CA ARG A 368 16.63 -4.12 -17.90
C ARG A 368 16.06 -5.34 -17.16
N PHE A 369 14.75 -5.39 -16.95
CA PHE A 369 14.11 -6.56 -16.34
C PHE A 369 14.34 -7.82 -17.20
N ASP A 370 14.17 -7.73 -18.51
CA ASP A 370 14.38 -8.86 -19.43
C ASP A 370 15.86 -9.27 -19.48
N ALA A 371 16.79 -8.31 -19.45
CA ALA A 371 18.21 -8.59 -19.36
C ALA A 371 18.61 -9.30 -18.06
N TRP A 372 17.88 -9.06 -16.96
CA TRP A 372 18.18 -9.63 -15.65
C TRP A 372 17.42 -10.92 -15.34
N PHE A 373 16.21 -11.07 -15.88
CA PHE A 373 15.26 -12.11 -15.49
C PHE A 373 14.57 -12.81 -16.66
N GLY A 374 14.87 -12.42 -17.91
CA GLY A 374 14.26 -12.98 -19.11
C GLY A 374 14.54 -14.46 -19.33
N ALA A 375 13.93 -15.01 -20.38
CA ALA A 375 13.99 -16.46 -20.67
C ALA A 375 15.41 -16.99 -20.92
N GLY A 376 16.34 -16.16 -21.39
CA GLY A 376 17.73 -16.54 -21.67
C GLY A 376 18.70 -16.42 -20.49
N VAL A 377 18.25 -15.94 -19.33
CA VAL A 377 19.12 -15.73 -18.15
C VAL A 377 19.09 -16.99 -17.28
N SER A 378 20.27 -17.49 -16.86
CA SER A 378 20.37 -18.65 -15.97
C SER A 378 19.79 -18.37 -14.58
N ASN A 379 19.30 -19.40 -13.88
CA ASN A 379 18.73 -19.23 -12.54
C ASN A 379 19.73 -18.63 -11.53
N GLU A 380 21.00 -19.04 -11.59
CA GLU A 380 22.08 -18.46 -10.78
C GLU A 380 22.22 -16.96 -11.04
N LYS A 381 22.22 -16.54 -12.32
CA LYS A 381 22.28 -15.11 -12.65
C LYS A 381 21.02 -14.35 -12.26
N LYS A 382 19.85 -14.98 -12.30
CA LYS A 382 18.62 -14.38 -11.77
C LYS A 382 18.73 -14.16 -10.27
N GLU A 383 19.29 -15.11 -9.52
CA GLU A 383 19.53 -14.99 -8.08
C GLU A 383 20.51 -13.86 -7.77
N ASP A 384 21.61 -13.76 -8.53
CA ASP A 384 22.56 -12.63 -8.43
C ASP A 384 21.86 -11.28 -8.65
N ASN A 385 20.92 -11.22 -9.62
CA ASN A 385 20.22 -9.99 -9.97
C ASN A 385 19.12 -9.58 -8.95
N ILE A 386 18.78 -10.43 -7.98
CA ILE A 386 17.85 -10.05 -6.91
C ILE A 386 18.48 -8.96 -6.04
N GLY A 387 17.78 -7.84 -5.90
CA GLY A 387 18.25 -6.68 -5.14
C GLY A 387 19.46 -5.98 -5.76
N ARG A 388 19.72 -6.20 -7.05
CA ARG A 388 20.85 -5.59 -7.76
C ARG A 388 20.69 -4.08 -7.90
N ARG A 389 19.47 -3.58 -8.13
CA ARG A 389 19.28 -2.14 -8.37
C ARG A 389 19.69 -1.27 -7.17
N PRO A 390 19.34 -1.60 -5.90
CA PRO A 390 19.91 -0.93 -4.74
C PRO A 390 21.45 -0.92 -4.70
N ARG A 391 22.11 -2.02 -5.09
CA ARG A 391 23.58 -2.10 -5.12
C ARG A 391 24.18 -1.18 -6.19
N GLU A 392 23.60 -1.15 -7.39
CA GLU A 392 24.03 -0.20 -8.44
C GLU A 392 23.90 1.25 -7.96
N LEU A 393 22.79 1.60 -7.30
CA LEU A 393 22.57 2.94 -6.75
C LEU A 393 23.48 3.26 -5.56
N ALA A 394 23.88 2.26 -4.77
CA ALA A 394 24.77 2.46 -3.63
C ALA A 394 26.15 2.97 -4.05
N ILE A 395 26.63 2.58 -5.24
CA ILE A 395 27.90 3.08 -5.81
C ILE A 395 27.78 4.55 -6.21
N VAL A 396 26.58 5.01 -6.58
CA VAL A 396 26.31 6.40 -6.99
C VAL A 396 26.11 7.29 -5.76
N HIS A 397 25.18 6.91 -4.88
CA HIS A 397 24.67 7.77 -3.82
C HIS A 397 25.39 7.60 -2.49
N LEU A 398 26.18 6.53 -2.32
CA LEU A 398 26.99 6.24 -1.13
C LEU A 398 26.13 6.31 0.15
N PRO A 399 25.20 5.34 0.34
CA PRO A 399 24.24 5.32 1.45
C PRO A 399 24.96 5.22 2.79
N ASN A 400 24.30 5.65 3.87
CA ASN A 400 24.93 5.75 5.19
C ASN A 400 25.47 4.39 5.66
N TYR A 401 24.73 3.30 5.39
CA TYR A 401 25.18 1.94 5.69
C TYR A 401 26.52 1.58 5.03
N LEU A 402 26.71 1.98 3.76
CA LEU A 402 27.96 1.74 3.05
C LEU A 402 29.12 2.57 3.63
N LEU A 403 28.84 3.80 4.06
CA LEU A 403 29.84 4.65 4.71
C LEU A 403 30.26 4.09 6.08
N HIS A 404 29.32 3.55 6.86
CA HIS A 404 29.62 2.84 8.11
C HIS A 404 30.49 1.60 7.85
N ALA A 405 30.17 0.80 6.82
CA ALA A 405 31.00 -0.33 6.41
C ALA A 405 32.44 0.11 6.05
N ARG A 406 32.60 1.25 5.37
CA ARG A 406 33.93 1.81 5.08
C ARG A 406 34.67 2.25 6.34
N CYS A 407 33.98 2.88 7.30
CA CYS A 407 34.59 3.27 8.57
C CYS A 407 35.07 2.06 9.38
N ASP A 408 34.31 0.97 9.38
CA ASP A 408 34.73 -0.30 9.99
C ASP A 408 35.98 -0.86 9.29
N ASP A 409 36.00 -0.87 7.95
CA ASP A 409 37.16 -1.35 7.18
C ASP A 409 38.42 -0.53 7.49
N LEU A 410 38.29 0.79 7.65
CA LEU A 410 39.40 1.67 8.05
C LEU A 410 39.87 1.39 9.48
N HIS A 411 38.93 1.22 10.42
CA HIS A 411 39.24 0.90 11.81
C HIS A 411 40.02 -0.41 11.93
N ASP A 412 39.56 -1.44 11.21
CA ASP A 412 40.14 -2.78 11.22
C ASP A 412 41.34 -2.92 10.26
N SER A 413 41.78 -1.83 9.62
CA SER A 413 42.87 -1.81 8.62
C SER A 413 42.70 -2.86 7.50
N LYS A 414 41.47 -3.08 7.05
CA LYS A 414 41.14 -4.03 5.97
C LYS A 414 41.58 -3.47 4.61
N SER A 415 42.13 -4.34 3.77
CA SER A 415 42.31 -4.02 2.35
C SER A 415 40.96 -3.95 1.64
N HIS A 416 40.91 -3.28 0.48
CA HIS A 416 39.69 -3.19 -0.34
C HIS A 416 39.07 -4.56 -0.64
N SER A 417 39.88 -5.57 -0.95
CA SER A 417 39.42 -6.93 -1.27
C SER A 417 38.95 -7.75 -0.07
N ALA A 418 39.30 -7.35 1.15
CA ALA A 418 38.99 -8.06 2.39
C ALA A 418 38.02 -7.28 3.30
N GLY A 419 37.54 -6.13 2.83
CA GLY A 419 36.64 -5.24 3.57
C GLY A 419 35.17 -5.55 3.32
N LYS A 420 34.33 -5.13 4.27
CA LYS A 420 32.86 -5.20 4.23
C LYS A 420 32.30 -4.47 3.01
N VAL A 421 32.95 -3.39 2.56
CA VAL A 421 32.52 -2.67 1.36
C VAL A 421 32.53 -3.59 0.13
N TYR A 422 33.61 -4.35 -0.08
CA TYR A 422 33.67 -5.26 -1.22
C TYR A 422 32.73 -6.45 -1.05
N GLU A 423 32.56 -6.97 0.17
CA GLU A 423 31.59 -8.04 0.45
C GLU A 423 30.19 -7.69 -0.06
N ILE A 424 29.73 -6.46 0.19
CA ILE A 424 28.44 -5.93 -0.29
C ILE A 424 28.30 -6.01 -1.82
N PHE A 425 29.37 -5.78 -2.57
CA PHE A 425 29.36 -5.68 -4.04
C PHE A 425 29.90 -6.90 -4.77
N SER A 426 30.48 -7.86 -4.05
CA SER A 426 31.24 -9.00 -4.59
C SER A 426 30.45 -9.89 -5.56
N ARG A 427 29.11 -9.80 -5.55
CA ARG A 427 28.23 -10.50 -6.49
C ARG A 427 28.20 -9.88 -7.89
N ASP A 428 28.36 -8.56 -7.98
CA ASP A 428 28.14 -7.81 -9.23
C ASP A 428 29.41 -7.14 -9.76
N TYR A 429 30.41 -6.93 -8.90
CA TYR A 429 31.61 -6.17 -9.23
C TYR A 429 32.86 -6.84 -8.67
N THR A 430 33.95 -6.69 -9.41
CA THR A 430 35.31 -6.95 -8.94
C THR A 430 35.87 -5.73 -8.19
N VAL A 431 36.90 -5.94 -7.37
CA VAL A 431 37.62 -4.84 -6.70
C VAL A 431 38.13 -3.83 -7.73
N ALA A 432 38.74 -4.30 -8.83
CA ALA A 432 39.30 -3.44 -9.86
C ALA A 432 38.25 -2.54 -10.53
N GLU A 433 37.03 -3.05 -10.77
CA GLU A 433 35.92 -2.25 -11.31
C GLU A 433 35.45 -1.17 -10.34
N LEU A 434 35.44 -1.46 -9.04
CA LEU A 434 35.10 -0.47 -8.01
C LEU A 434 36.21 0.57 -7.83
N GLU A 435 37.48 0.16 -7.99
CA GLU A 435 38.65 1.04 -7.92
C GLU A 435 38.68 1.98 -9.12
N ALA A 436 38.39 1.47 -10.32
CA ALA A 436 38.23 2.29 -11.52
C ALA A 436 37.11 3.34 -11.40
N GLN A 437 36.10 3.07 -10.56
CA GLN A 437 35.02 4.02 -10.23
C GLN A 437 35.37 4.94 -9.04
N ASN A 438 36.60 4.90 -8.55
CA ASN A 438 37.08 5.67 -7.39
C ASN A 438 36.16 5.51 -6.16
N LEU A 439 35.55 4.34 -5.96
CA LEU A 439 34.51 4.17 -4.93
C LEU A 439 35.03 4.55 -3.54
N TRP A 440 36.16 3.98 -3.11
CA TRP A 440 36.75 4.26 -1.78
C TRP A 440 37.10 5.73 -1.59
N MET A 441 37.73 6.37 -2.59
CA MET A 441 38.06 7.80 -2.51
C MET A 441 36.79 8.67 -2.37
N ARG A 442 35.72 8.36 -3.10
CA ARG A 442 34.45 9.08 -3.01
C ARG A 442 33.78 8.89 -1.64
N MET A 443 33.82 7.67 -1.09
CA MET A 443 33.33 7.41 0.28
C MET A 443 34.14 8.18 1.32
N ASP A 444 35.47 8.14 1.25
CA ASP A 444 36.35 8.84 2.19
C ASP A 444 36.10 10.36 2.14
N ALA A 445 35.90 10.93 0.95
CA ALA A 445 35.52 12.34 0.78
C ALA A 445 34.14 12.65 1.39
N LYS A 446 33.15 11.77 1.19
CA LYS A 446 31.80 11.94 1.77
C LYS A 446 31.82 11.81 3.30
N ILE A 447 32.56 10.85 3.85
CA ILE A 447 32.78 10.68 5.31
C ILE A 447 33.45 11.94 5.87
N ALA A 448 34.49 12.46 5.22
CA ALA A 448 35.15 13.70 5.63
C ALA A 448 34.18 14.90 5.61
N SER A 449 33.26 14.96 4.64
CA SER A 449 32.24 16.02 4.57
C SER A 449 31.23 16.00 5.73
N PHE A 450 31.03 14.84 6.37
CA PHE A 450 30.26 14.72 7.61
C PHE A 450 31.07 15.07 8.86
N GLY A 451 32.39 15.27 8.76
CA GLY A 451 33.28 15.46 9.90
C GLY A 451 33.90 14.16 10.41
N GLY A 452 33.93 13.11 9.59
CA GLY A 452 34.53 11.81 9.91
C GLY A 452 33.52 10.77 10.41
N CYS A 453 34.02 9.57 10.70
CA CYS A 453 33.21 8.38 11.00
C CYS A 453 32.26 8.55 12.20
N SER A 454 32.65 9.32 13.22
CA SER A 454 31.81 9.57 14.40
C SER A 454 30.59 10.46 14.15
N HIS A 455 30.49 11.06 12.97
CA HIS A 455 29.45 12.01 12.59
C HIS A 455 28.56 11.51 11.45
N LEU A 456 28.70 10.24 11.05
CA LEU A 456 27.81 9.64 10.07
C LEU A 456 26.37 9.55 10.63
N PRO A 457 25.34 9.92 9.85
CA PRO A 457 23.95 9.88 10.31
C PRO A 457 23.36 8.47 10.45
#